data_AF-A0A3R7JTA0-F1
#
_entry.id   AF-A0A3R7JTA0-F1
#
_cell.length_a   1.000
_cell.length_b   1.000
_cell.length_c   1.000
_cell.angle_alpha   90.00
_cell.angle_beta   90.00
_cell.angle_gamma   90.00
#
_symmetry.space_group_name_H-M   'P 1'
#
loop_
_entity.id
_entity.type
_entity.pdbx_description
1 polymer ?
#
loop_
_entity_poly.entity_id
_entity_poly.type
_entity_poly.pdbx_seq_one_letter_code
_entity_poly.pdbx_strand_id
1 'polypeptide(L)'
;MLQFSHAPSQCAWLLVVMAVVAAVCCGGGCSAASLAYPCTSDAVMRGNGRLKSAAVVVKPVPAPGAAQSGEYVVVTEGWAPIRIAVSTEDLKDNRKYCSFSSLRKWNLLGDTSADCTADVLSSQQKDALVGGVVPAAVKLHAERLLVRPLEGPLKVPTFAADSVCGQFTVPAAHHTPGVDDADMVLYFAAAPGGVWALPCATLDDGRPIVGAVNLAPANLFHGRLATRIAAHEIAHALGFSYQQMA
;
A
#
# COMPACT_ATOMS: atom_id res chain seq x y z
N MET A 1 -5.50 19.93 75.40
CA MET A 1 -4.66 19.50 74.27
C MET A 1 -5.44 18.49 73.46
N LEU A 2 -6.07 18.91 72.37
CA LEU A 2 -6.70 18.03 71.39
C LEU A 2 -5.94 18.25 70.07
N GLN A 3 -5.13 17.27 69.69
CA GLN A 3 -4.45 17.23 68.40
C GLN A 3 -5.50 16.87 67.34
N PHE A 4 -5.76 17.79 66.41
CA PHE A 4 -6.47 17.48 65.18
C PHE A 4 -5.46 16.94 64.16
N SER A 5 -5.51 15.64 63.90
CA SER A 5 -4.84 15.03 62.76
C SER A 5 -5.55 15.48 61.49
N HIS A 6 -4.90 16.31 60.68
CA HIS A 6 -5.39 16.66 59.34
C HIS A 6 -5.33 15.42 58.43
N ALA A 7 -6.48 14.81 58.18
CA ALA A 7 -6.65 13.89 57.06
C ALA A 7 -6.46 14.70 55.75
N PRO A 8 -5.58 14.27 54.83
CA PRO A 8 -5.41 14.98 53.57
C PRO A 8 -6.73 14.95 52.79
N SER A 9 -7.20 16.13 52.40
CA SER A 9 -8.39 16.33 51.59
C SER A 9 -8.33 15.45 50.34
N GLN A 10 -9.40 14.70 50.07
CA GLN A 10 -9.55 13.85 48.88
C GLN A 10 -9.26 14.61 47.57
N CYS A 11 -9.43 15.94 47.55
CA CYS A 11 -9.06 16.81 46.43
C CYS A 11 -7.55 16.87 46.17
N ALA A 12 -6.72 16.84 47.21
CA ALA A 12 -5.26 16.85 47.05
C ALA A 12 -4.77 15.56 46.39
N TRP A 13 -5.42 14.43 46.69
CA TRP A 13 -5.08 13.15 46.09
C TRP A 13 -5.46 13.08 44.61
N LEU A 14 -6.65 13.60 44.26
CA LEU A 14 -7.10 13.71 42.86
C LEU A 14 -6.18 14.63 42.04
N LEU A 15 -5.72 15.75 42.60
CA LEU A 15 -4.82 16.67 41.92
C LEU A 15 -3.44 16.05 41.66
N VAL A 16 -2.92 15.29 42.63
CA VAL A 16 -1.65 14.56 42.47
C VAL A 16 -1.78 13.47 41.41
N VAL A 17 -2.86 12.71 41.40
CA VAL A 17 -3.11 11.68 40.37
C VAL A 17 -3.20 12.31 38.98
N MET A 18 -3.94 13.41 38.82
CA MET A 18 -4.05 14.12 37.55
C MET A 18 -2.71 14.70 37.08
N ALA A 19 -1.90 15.24 37.99
CA ALA A 19 -0.56 15.75 37.68
C ALA A 19 0.39 14.62 37.25
N VAL A 20 0.32 13.45 37.89
CA VAL A 20 1.11 12.26 37.51
C VAL A 20 0.67 11.73 36.14
N VAL A 21 -0.63 11.63 35.87
CA VAL A 21 -1.15 11.22 34.55
C VAL A 21 -0.71 12.21 33.47
N ALA A 22 -0.81 13.51 33.71
CA ALA A 22 -0.34 14.54 32.77
C ALA A 22 1.18 14.47 32.56
N ALA A 23 1.97 14.26 33.61
CA ALA A 23 3.43 14.10 33.49
C ALA A 23 3.82 12.82 32.72
N VAL A 24 3.09 11.72 32.89
CA VAL A 24 3.32 10.48 32.13
C VAL A 24 2.85 10.64 30.67
N CYS A 25 1.72 11.28 30.42
CA CYS A 25 1.18 11.52 29.08
C CYS A 25 1.95 12.59 28.28
N CYS A 26 2.54 13.59 28.96
CA CYS A 26 3.26 14.68 28.30
C CYS A 26 4.78 14.52 28.34
N GLY A 27 5.33 13.75 29.30
CA GLY A 27 6.77 13.48 29.42
C GLY A 27 7.23 12.26 28.63
N GLY A 28 6.32 11.31 28.35
CA GLY A 28 6.53 10.26 27.38
C GLY A 28 6.35 10.84 25.98
N GLY A 29 7.38 11.49 25.43
CA GLY A 29 7.36 11.89 24.03
C GLY A 29 6.89 10.72 23.16
N CYS A 30 5.89 10.95 22.30
CA CYS A 30 5.45 9.98 21.30
C CYS A 30 6.63 9.66 20.39
N SER A 31 7.48 8.74 20.82
CA SER A 31 8.52 8.15 19.99
C SER A 31 7.77 7.25 19.01
N ALA A 32 7.37 7.82 17.88
CA ALA A 32 6.94 7.04 16.75
C ALA A 32 8.16 6.22 16.31
N ALA A 33 8.30 5.02 16.88
CA ALA A 33 9.26 4.06 16.38
C ALA A 33 8.91 3.81 14.91
N SER A 34 9.76 4.32 14.02
CA SER A 34 9.71 3.98 12.61
C SER A 34 9.93 2.47 12.51
N LEU A 35 8.87 1.70 12.36
CA LEU A 35 8.98 0.29 12.01
C LEU A 35 9.58 0.24 10.60
N ALA A 36 10.89 0.00 10.55
CA ALA A 36 11.58 -0.26 9.30
C ALA A 36 11.16 -1.65 8.83
N TYR A 37 10.54 -1.73 7.66
CA TYR A 37 10.37 -2.98 6.93
C TYR A 37 11.26 -2.93 5.68
N PRO A 38 11.82 -4.06 5.24
CA PRO A 38 12.61 -4.10 4.02
C PRO A 38 11.68 -3.94 2.81
N CYS A 39 11.65 -2.73 2.22
CA CYS A 39 11.09 -2.47 0.89
C CYS A 39 12.16 -2.74 -0.17
N THR A 40 11.82 -3.53 -1.18
CA THR A 40 12.77 -3.92 -2.25
C THR A 40 12.38 -3.43 -3.64
N SER A 41 11.33 -2.60 -3.75
CA SER A 41 10.79 -2.09 -5.01
C SER A 41 11.84 -1.41 -5.89
N ASP A 42 12.68 -0.54 -5.33
CA ASP A 42 13.74 0.11 -6.10
C ASP A 42 14.76 -0.89 -6.68
N ALA A 43 15.03 -2.00 -5.98
CA ALA A 43 15.92 -3.05 -6.48
C ALA A 43 15.25 -3.87 -7.59
N VAL A 44 13.98 -4.23 -7.41
CA VAL A 44 13.19 -4.96 -8.41
C VAL A 44 13.04 -4.12 -9.69
N MET A 45 12.76 -2.83 -9.55
CA MET A 45 12.67 -1.88 -10.68
C MET A 45 13.97 -1.82 -11.50
N ARG A 46 15.14 -1.75 -10.84
CA ARG A 46 16.43 -1.75 -11.56
C ARG A 46 16.67 -3.05 -12.33
N GLY A 47 16.23 -4.18 -11.79
CA GLY A 47 16.37 -5.49 -12.43
C GLY A 47 15.45 -5.68 -13.64
N ASN A 48 14.30 -5.00 -13.69
CA ASN A 48 13.26 -5.20 -14.71
C ASN A 48 13.31 -4.18 -15.88
N GLY A 49 14.37 -3.37 -15.97
CA GLY A 49 14.55 -2.37 -17.03
C GLY A 49 13.88 -1.02 -16.76
N ARG A 50 14.21 -0.02 -17.58
CA ARG A 50 13.79 1.38 -17.37
C ARG A 50 12.45 1.64 -18.07
N LEU A 51 11.40 1.92 -17.29
CA LEU A 51 10.12 2.42 -17.82
C LEU A 51 10.18 3.94 -18.06
N LYS A 52 9.39 4.41 -19.03
CA LYS A 52 9.15 5.86 -19.23
C LYS A 52 8.30 6.38 -18.09
N SER A 53 8.53 7.63 -17.67
CA SER A 53 7.81 8.27 -16.56
C SER A 53 6.95 9.41 -17.07
N ALA A 54 5.70 9.48 -16.63
CA ALA A 54 4.83 10.64 -16.84
C ALA A 54 4.83 11.58 -15.62
N ALA A 55 4.50 12.85 -15.85
CA ALA A 55 4.24 13.80 -14.76
C ALA A 55 2.89 13.49 -14.09
N VAL A 56 2.88 13.36 -12.76
CA VAL A 56 1.66 13.10 -11.97
C VAL A 56 1.16 14.39 -11.33
N VAL A 57 -0.13 14.69 -11.48
CA VAL A 57 -0.78 15.83 -10.82
C VAL A 57 -1.43 15.35 -9.52
N VAL A 58 -0.93 15.87 -8.39
CA VAL A 58 -1.42 15.54 -7.05
C VAL A 58 -2.27 16.66 -6.48
N LYS A 59 -3.35 16.32 -5.78
CA LYS A 59 -4.09 17.30 -4.98
C LYS A 59 -3.27 17.65 -3.72
N PRO A 60 -2.95 18.93 -3.46
CA PRO A 60 -2.18 19.30 -2.28
C PRO A 60 -2.97 18.99 -1.00
N VAL A 61 -2.26 18.48 0.03
CA VAL A 61 -2.81 18.32 1.38
C VAL A 61 -2.52 19.60 2.16
N PRO A 62 -3.53 20.27 2.77
CA PRO A 62 -3.29 21.45 3.59
C PRO A 62 -2.36 21.14 4.76
N ALA A 63 -1.44 22.06 5.06
CA ALA A 63 -0.57 21.95 6.23
C ALA A 63 -1.38 22.00 7.53
N PRO A 64 -0.91 21.39 8.64
CA PRO A 64 -1.59 21.46 9.92
C PRO A 64 -1.82 22.91 10.36
N GLY A 65 -3.08 23.29 10.56
CA GLY A 65 -3.46 24.66 10.97
C GLY A 65 -3.69 25.66 9.84
N ALA A 66 -3.49 25.26 8.58
CA ALA A 66 -3.92 26.08 7.43
C ALA A 66 -5.45 25.99 7.29
N ALA A 67 -6.11 27.14 7.08
CA ALA A 67 -7.50 27.15 6.68
C ALA A 67 -7.68 26.33 5.41
N GLN A 68 -8.81 25.63 5.27
CA GLN A 68 -9.22 25.05 3.99
C GLN A 68 -9.56 26.19 3.02
N SER A 69 -8.58 26.98 2.60
CA SER A 69 -8.69 27.74 1.38
C SER A 69 -8.67 26.69 0.28
N GLY A 70 -9.86 26.29 -0.15
CA GLY A 70 -10.04 25.71 -1.46
C GLY A 70 -9.60 26.76 -2.48
N GLU A 71 -8.30 26.95 -2.67
CA GLU A 71 -7.81 27.19 -4.01
C GLU A 71 -8.09 25.89 -4.76
N TYR A 72 -9.32 25.80 -5.25
CA TYR A 72 -9.62 25.03 -6.43
C TYR A 72 -8.67 25.59 -7.48
N VAL A 73 -7.48 24.99 -7.61
CA VAL A 73 -6.80 24.97 -8.90
C VAL A 73 -7.90 24.47 -9.81
N VAL A 74 -8.41 25.35 -10.68
CA VAL A 74 -9.44 25.02 -11.65
C VAL A 74 -8.92 23.75 -12.32
N VAL A 75 -9.54 22.63 -11.96
CA VAL A 75 -9.21 21.34 -12.53
C VAL A 75 -9.52 21.53 -14.00
N THR A 76 -8.48 21.72 -14.79
CA THR A 76 -8.59 21.95 -16.23
C THR A 76 -9.51 20.89 -16.80
N GLU A 77 -10.36 21.24 -17.77
CA GLU A 77 -11.30 20.30 -18.37
C GLU A 77 -10.61 18.95 -18.69
N GLY A 78 -11.20 17.85 -18.23
CA GLY A 78 -10.74 16.49 -18.53
C GLY A 78 -9.93 15.75 -17.45
N TRP A 79 -9.68 16.33 -16.27
CA TRP A 79 -9.07 15.60 -15.13
C TRP A 79 -10.13 15.12 -14.12
N ALA A 80 -9.98 13.89 -13.62
CA ALA A 80 -10.87 13.29 -12.64
C ALA A 80 -10.08 12.37 -11.67
N PRO A 81 -10.66 12.00 -10.51
CA PRO A 81 -10.05 11.01 -9.62
C PRO A 81 -9.71 9.71 -10.34
N ILE A 82 -8.52 9.16 -10.08
CA ILE A 82 -8.07 7.92 -10.73
C ILE A 82 -8.95 6.72 -10.35
N ARG A 83 -9.34 5.93 -11.36
CA ARG A 83 -10.08 4.69 -11.18
C ARG A 83 -9.16 3.47 -11.02
N ILE A 84 -9.01 3.12 -9.75
CA ILE A 84 -8.39 1.97 -9.07
C ILE A 84 -8.96 0.56 -9.29
N ALA A 85 -8.74 -0.16 -10.40
CA ALA A 85 -9.16 -1.57 -10.47
C ALA A 85 -8.14 -2.50 -9.79
N VAL A 86 -8.62 -3.52 -9.08
CA VAL A 86 -7.75 -4.48 -8.36
C VAL A 86 -8.14 -5.92 -8.68
N SER A 87 -7.12 -6.75 -8.93
CA SER A 87 -7.23 -8.19 -9.00
C SER A 87 -6.44 -8.84 -7.86
N THR A 88 -7.07 -9.83 -7.21
CA THR A 88 -6.49 -10.64 -6.13
C THR A 88 -6.52 -12.13 -6.45
N GLU A 89 -6.54 -12.50 -7.74
CA GLU A 89 -6.63 -13.90 -8.17
C GLU A 89 -5.51 -14.78 -7.59
N ASP A 90 -4.30 -14.26 -7.45
CA ASP A 90 -3.18 -14.99 -6.83
C ASP A 90 -3.44 -15.33 -5.35
N LEU A 91 -4.28 -14.56 -4.64
CA LEU A 91 -4.68 -14.87 -3.26
C LEU A 91 -5.76 -15.96 -3.19
N LYS A 92 -6.39 -16.32 -4.30
CA LYS A 92 -7.36 -17.41 -4.39
C LYS A 92 -6.70 -18.77 -4.70
N ASP A 93 -5.50 -18.77 -5.26
CA ASP A 93 -4.75 -19.98 -5.58
C ASP A 93 -3.74 -20.33 -4.47
N ASN A 94 -3.99 -21.42 -3.72
CA ASN A 94 -3.10 -21.92 -2.66
C ASN A 94 -1.71 -22.34 -3.17
N ARG A 95 -1.48 -22.37 -4.49
CA ARG A 95 -0.16 -22.60 -5.08
C ARG A 95 0.70 -21.34 -5.09
N LYS A 96 0.09 -20.15 -5.04
CA LYS A 96 0.74 -18.83 -5.24
C LYS A 96 1.21 -18.17 -3.94
N TYR A 97 0.79 -18.64 -2.78
CA TYR A 97 1.19 -18.11 -1.48
C TYR A 97 1.53 -19.23 -0.49
N CYS A 98 2.25 -18.89 0.57
CA CYS A 98 2.64 -19.83 1.61
C CYS A 98 1.45 -20.14 2.53
N SER A 99 1.05 -21.41 2.58
CA SER A 99 0.10 -21.95 3.56
C SER A 99 0.85 -22.62 4.71
N PHE A 100 0.13 -22.99 5.78
CA PHE A 100 0.73 -23.65 6.95
C PHE A 100 1.49 -24.95 6.63
N SER A 101 1.08 -25.67 5.58
CA SER A 101 1.75 -26.89 5.12
C SER A 101 2.85 -26.66 4.08
N SER A 102 3.06 -25.41 3.66
CA SER A 102 4.05 -25.07 2.64
C SER A 102 5.42 -24.89 3.28
N LEU A 103 6.40 -25.71 2.88
CA LEU A 103 7.80 -25.50 3.26
C LEU A 103 8.48 -24.47 2.34
N ARG A 104 8.17 -24.53 1.04
CA ARG A 104 8.74 -23.65 0.03
C ARG A 104 7.72 -23.33 -1.06
N LYS A 105 7.81 -22.14 -1.64
CA LYS A 105 7.03 -21.71 -2.81
C LYS A 105 7.91 -20.91 -3.76
N TRP A 106 7.52 -20.84 -5.03
CA TRP A 106 8.13 -19.91 -5.97
C TRP A 106 7.85 -18.47 -5.51
N ASN A 107 8.85 -17.60 -5.59
CA ASN A 107 8.59 -16.17 -5.52
C ASN A 107 8.16 -15.66 -6.90
N LEU A 108 7.74 -14.40 -6.99
CA LEU A 108 7.33 -13.80 -8.27
C LEU A 108 8.46 -13.04 -8.95
N LEU A 109 9.70 -13.13 -8.43
CA LEU A 109 10.88 -12.44 -8.95
C LEU A 109 11.74 -13.31 -9.87
N GLY A 110 11.28 -14.52 -10.20
CA GLY A 110 12.00 -15.45 -11.08
C GLY A 110 12.95 -16.42 -10.36
N ASP A 111 13.02 -16.42 -9.03
CA ASP A 111 13.84 -17.39 -8.28
C ASP A 111 13.13 -18.73 -8.13
N THR A 112 13.94 -19.79 -8.00
CA THR A 112 13.43 -21.17 -8.03
C THR A 112 12.65 -21.61 -6.80
N SER A 113 12.78 -20.93 -5.66
CA SER A 113 11.90 -21.08 -4.48
C SER A 113 12.39 -20.25 -3.30
N ALA A 114 11.47 -19.76 -2.49
CA ALA A 114 11.70 -19.12 -1.20
C ALA A 114 11.10 -19.97 -0.05
N ASP A 115 11.67 -19.79 1.14
CA ASP A 115 11.20 -20.42 2.39
C ASP A 115 9.88 -19.78 2.83
N CYS A 116 8.92 -20.61 3.22
CA CYS A 116 7.60 -20.19 3.67
C CYS A 116 7.48 -19.98 5.18
N THR A 117 8.49 -20.37 5.97
CA THR A 117 8.41 -20.40 7.44
C THR A 117 7.99 -19.06 8.06
N ALA A 118 8.49 -17.95 7.51
CA ALA A 118 8.13 -16.60 7.97
C ALA A 118 6.92 -16.00 7.24
N ASP A 119 6.55 -16.56 6.08
CA ASP A 119 5.61 -15.95 5.12
C ASP A 119 4.26 -16.68 5.07
N VAL A 120 3.91 -17.49 6.07
CA VAL A 120 2.61 -18.17 6.12
C VAL A 120 1.47 -17.14 6.15
N LEU A 121 0.57 -17.22 5.17
CA LEU A 121 -0.66 -16.44 5.12
C LEU A 121 -1.83 -17.26 5.68
N SER A 122 -2.25 -16.96 6.90
CA SER A 122 -3.48 -17.52 7.47
C SER A 122 -4.72 -16.98 6.75
N SER A 123 -5.84 -17.70 6.85
CA SER A 123 -7.13 -17.23 6.31
C SER A 123 -7.54 -15.88 6.87
N GLN A 124 -7.34 -15.63 8.16
CA GLN A 124 -7.66 -14.34 8.79
C GLN A 124 -6.83 -13.19 8.22
N GLN A 125 -5.53 -13.40 8.00
CA GLN A 125 -4.68 -12.40 7.37
C GLN A 125 -5.07 -12.15 5.92
N LYS A 126 -5.42 -13.20 5.17
CA LYS A 126 -5.91 -13.08 3.80
C LYS A 126 -7.20 -12.27 3.74
N ASP A 127 -8.15 -12.56 4.62
CA ASP A 127 -9.42 -11.84 4.68
C ASP A 127 -9.21 -10.38 5.07
N ALA A 128 -8.32 -10.10 6.02
CA ALA A 128 -7.93 -8.73 6.38
C ALA A 128 -7.22 -8.00 5.22
N LEU A 129 -6.37 -8.71 4.48
CA LEU A 129 -5.66 -8.16 3.32
C LEU A 129 -6.63 -7.75 2.22
N VAL A 130 -7.49 -8.68 1.80
CA VAL A 130 -8.43 -8.50 0.68
C VAL A 130 -9.58 -7.57 1.07
N GLY A 131 -10.16 -7.74 2.26
CA GLY A 131 -11.34 -7.00 2.70
C GLY A 131 -11.06 -5.66 3.37
N GLY A 132 -9.83 -5.42 3.84
CA GLY A 132 -9.49 -4.23 4.62
C GLY A 132 -8.30 -3.45 4.06
N VAL A 133 -7.12 -4.07 4.07
CA VAL A 133 -5.84 -3.42 3.76
C VAL A 133 -5.82 -2.88 2.33
N VAL A 134 -6.11 -3.72 1.34
CA VAL A 134 -6.05 -3.37 -0.08
C VAL A 134 -7.06 -2.27 -0.44
N PRO A 135 -8.35 -2.38 -0.10
CA PRO A 135 -9.32 -1.31 -0.37
C PRO A 135 -8.94 0.03 0.29
N ALA A 136 -8.46 -0.01 1.55
CA ALA A 136 -8.05 1.20 2.24
C ALA A 136 -6.82 1.86 1.59
N ALA A 137 -5.85 1.07 1.14
CA ALA A 137 -4.66 1.57 0.46
C ALA A 137 -4.98 2.17 -0.93
N VAL A 138 -5.85 1.52 -1.70
CA VAL A 138 -6.37 2.05 -2.98
C VAL A 138 -7.06 3.39 -2.76
N LYS A 139 -7.94 3.46 -1.76
CA LYS A 139 -8.69 4.68 -1.42
C LYS A 139 -7.75 5.86 -1.13
N LEU A 140 -6.65 5.64 -0.41
CA LEU A 140 -5.69 6.71 -0.11
C LEU A 140 -5.14 7.37 -1.37
N HIS A 141 -4.90 6.62 -2.43
CA HIS A 141 -4.42 7.14 -3.71
C HIS A 141 -5.53 7.70 -4.58
N ALA A 142 -6.64 6.97 -4.72
CA ALA A 142 -7.77 7.38 -5.55
C ALA A 142 -8.37 8.74 -5.15
N GLU A 143 -8.33 9.09 -3.86
CA GLU A 143 -8.83 10.38 -3.36
C GLU A 143 -7.86 11.56 -3.59
N ARG A 144 -6.60 11.30 -3.95
CA ARG A 144 -5.53 12.31 -4.01
C ARG A 144 -4.96 12.52 -5.40
N LEU A 145 -5.05 11.50 -6.26
CA LEU A 145 -4.50 11.53 -7.60
C LEU A 145 -5.60 11.84 -8.61
N LEU A 146 -5.35 12.88 -9.40
CA LEU A 146 -6.17 13.20 -10.56
C LEU A 146 -5.44 12.70 -11.81
N VAL A 147 -6.20 12.16 -12.75
CA VAL A 147 -5.70 11.71 -14.06
C VAL A 147 -6.65 12.18 -15.15
N ARG A 148 -6.17 12.19 -16.40
CA ARG A 148 -7.08 12.18 -17.56
C ARG A 148 -7.63 10.77 -17.72
N PRO A 149 -8.94 10.52 -17.57
CA PRO A 149 -9.47 9.16 -17.62
C PRO A 149 -9.18 8.48 -18.97
N LEU A 150 -8.97 7.16 -18.97
CA LEU A 150 -8.90 6.39 -20.20
C LEU A 150 -10.25 6.37 -20.91
N GLU A 151 -10.20 6.46 -22.24
CA GLU A 151 -11.37 6.27 -23.10
C GLU A 151 -11.60 4.77 -23.32
N GLY A 152 -12.69 4.25 -22.76
CA GLY A 152 -13.07 2.84 -22.90
C GLY A 152 -12.34 1.88 -21.95
N PRO A 153 -12.50 0.55 -22.17
CA PRO A 153 -11.98 -0.47 -21.26
C PRO A 153 -10.44 -0.55 -21.32
N LEU A 154 -9.79 -0.61 -20.16
CA LEU A 154 -8.35 -0.79 -20.05
C LEU A 154 -7.97 -2.22 -20.42
N LYS A 155 -7.20 -2.39 -21.50
CA LYS A 155 -6.70 -3.70 -21.93
C LYS A 155 -5.32 -3.98 -21.35
N VAL A 156 -5.20 -5.08 -20.62
CA VAL A 156 -3.94 -5.54 -20.06
C VAL A 156 -3.16 -6.27 -21.16
N PRO A 157 -1.90 -5.91 -21.45
CA PRO A 157 -1.11 -6.61 -22.46
C PRO A 157 -0.72 -8.02 -22.00
N THR A 158 -0.30 -8.87 -22.93
CA THR A 158 0.34 -10.14 -22.59
C THR A 158 1.77 -9.88 -22.12
N PHE A 159 2.14 -10.46 -20.98
CA PHE A 159 3.49 -10.39 -20.45
C PHE A 159 4.27 -11.67 -20.81
N ALA A 160 5.59 -11.55 -20.99
CA ALA A 160 6.44 -12.71 -21.17
C ALA A 160 6.39 -13.62 -19.93
N ALA A 161 6.29 -14.94 -20.14
CA ALA A 161 6.06 -15.90 -19.05
C ALA A 161 7.20 -15.97 -18.02
N ASP A 162 8.40 -15.53 -18.38
CA ASP A 162 9.59 -15.44 -17.54
C ASP A 162 9.79 -14.05 -16.91
N SER A 163 9.00 -13.05 -17.31
CA SER A 163 9.03 -11.72 -16.69
C SER A 163 8.35 -11.72 -15.32
N VAL A 164 8.70 -10.77 -14.46
CA VAL A 164 8.06 -10.56 -13.15
C VAL A 164 6.55 -10.36 -13.30
N CYS A 165 6.13 -9.54 -14.26
CA CYS A 165 4.72 -9.28 -14.55
C CYS A 165 3.97 -10.52 -15.07
N GLY A 166 4.65 -11.38 -15.82
CA GLY A 166 4.10 -12.64 -16.31
C GLY A 166 3.88 -13.69 -15.22
N GLN A 167 4.43 -13.50 -14.02
CA GLN A 167 4.19 -14.40 -12.89
C GLN A 167 2.81 -14.20 -12.25
N PHE A 168 2.14 -13.06 -12.48
CA PHE A 168 0.83 -12.76 -11.91
C PHE A 168 -0.31 -13.39 -12.72
N THR A 169 -1.35 -13.85 -12.04
CA THR A 169 -2.56 -14.34 -12.71
C THR A 169 -3.36 -13.17 -13.26
N VAL A 170 -3.40 -13.03 -14.58
CA VAL A 170 -4.25 -12.07 -15.30
C VAL A 170 -5.51 -12.78 -15.80
N PRO A 171 -6.73 -12.39 -15.36
CA PRO A 171 -7.96 -12.94 -15.92
C PRO A 171 -8.06 -12.69 -17.43
N ALA A 172 -8.52 -13.67 -18.19
CA ALA A 172 -8.65 -13.55 -19.65
C ALA A 172 -9.47 -12.32 -20.08
N ALA A 173 -10.52 -11.99 -19.32
CA ALA A 173 -11.36 -10.81 -19.56
C ALA A 173 -10.59 -9.48 -19.49
N HIS A 174 -9.51 -9.40 -18.71
CA HIS A 174 -8.69 -8.19 -18.60
C HIS A 174 -7.87 -7.93 -19.87
N HIS A 175 -7.58 -8.97 -20.66
CA HIS A 175 -6.97 -8.82 -21.98
C HIS A 175 -8.01 -8.41 -23.02
N THR A 176 -9.15 -9.10 -23.03
CA THR A 176 -10.26 -8.82 -23.94
C THR A 176 -11.57 -9.31 -23.30
N PRO A 177 -12.59 -8.45 -23.12
CA PRO A 177 -12.73 -7.10 -23.69
C PRO A 177 -11.83 -6.01 -23.07
N GLY A 178 -11.35 -6.22 -21.84
CA GLY A 178 -10.67 -5.22 -21.02
C GLY A 178 -11.40 -4.99 -19.70
N VAL A 179 -10.86 -4.13 -18.86
CA VAL A 179 -11.46 -3.72 -17.58
C VAL A 179 -12.18 -2.40 -17.77
N ASP A 180 -13.51 -2.43 -17.61
CA ASP A 180 -14.34 -1.22 -17.68
C ASP A 180 -14.05 -0.27 -16.52
N ASP A 181 -14.27 1.02 -16.74
CA ASP A 181 -14.15 2.07 -15.74
C ASP A 181 -12.84 2.06 -14.95
N ALA A 182 -11.74 1.67 -15.60
CA ALA A 182 -10.42 1.58 -14.99
C ALA A 182 -9.41 2.48 -15.69
N ASP A 183 -8.61 3.16 -14.88
CA ASP A 183 -7.48 3.99 -15.30
C ASP A 183 -6.14 3.32 -14.98
N MET A 184 -6.18 2.34 -14.09
CA MET A 184 -5.09 1.47 -13.71
C MET A 184 -5.66 0.14 -13.21
N VAL A 185 -4.97 -0.97 -13.48
CA VAL A 185 -5.22 -2.27 -12.86
C VAL A 185 -4.03 -2.67 -12.00
N LEU A 186 -4.29 -3.00 -10.73
CA LEU A 186 -3.30 -3.53 -9.80
C LEU A 186 -3.52 -5.02 -9.57
N TYR A 187 -2.46 -5.82 -9.72
CA TYR A 187 -2.44 -7.24 -9.41
C TYR A 187 -1.75 -7.47 -8.07
N PHE A 188 -2.49 -7.93 -7.08
CA PHE A 188 -2.00 -8.19 -5.73
C PHE A 188 -1.67 -9.66 -5.52
N ALA A 189 -0.52 -9.90 -4.91
CA ALA A 189 -0.07 -11.19 -4.44
C ALA A 189 0.48 -11.11 -3.00
N ALA A 190 0.66 -12.29 -2.40
CA ALA A 190 1.31 -12.48 -1.11
C ALA A 190 2.24 -13.70 -1.17
N ALA A 191 3.00 -13.80 -2.26
CA ALA A 191 4.04 -14.80 -2.43
C ALA A 191 5.21 -14.50 -1.47
N PRO A 192 6.00 -15.52 -1.08
CA PRO A 192 7.23 -15.27 -0.35
C PRO A 192 8.23 -14.49 -1.20
N GLY A 193 9.25 -13.93 -0.56
CA GLY A 193 10.27 -13.12 -1.24
C GLY A 193 10.09 -11.60 -1.07
N GLY A 194 9.44 -11.18 0.01
CA GLY A 194 9.45 -9.80 0.48
C GLY A 194 8.35 -8.90 -0.07
N VAL A 195 8.45 -7.62 0.27
CA VAL A 195 7.47 -6.59 -0.08
C VAL A 195 8.04 -5.72 -1.19
N TRP A 196 7.30 -5.65 -2.30
CA TRP A 196 7.68 -4.86 -3.46
C TRP A 196 6.51 -4.61 -4.41
N ALA A 197 6.68 -3.64 -5.29
CA ALA A 197 5.77 -3.33 -6.38
C ALA A 197 6.51 -2.68 -7.55
N LEU A 198 5.90 -2.78 -8.73
CA LEU A 198 6.41 -2.19 -9.95
C LEU A 198 5.30 -1.94 -10.98
N PRO A 199 5.47 -0.97 -11.89
CA PRO A 199 4.61 -0.84 -13.05
C PRO A 199 4.94 -1.95 -14.06
N CYS A 200 3.91 -2.57 -14.63
CA CYS A 200 4.00 -3.64 -15.61
C CYS A 200 3.68 -3.17 -17.03
N ALA A 201 2.86 -2.12 -17.19
CA ALA A 201 2.57 -1.53 -18.47
C ALA A 201 2.35 -0.03 -18.34
N THR A 202 2.78 0.73 -19.35
CA THR A 202 2.62 2.17 -19.46
C THR A 202 1.99 2.54 -20.79
N LEU A 203 1.29 3.67 -20.85
CA LEU A 203 0.95 4.34 -22.10
C LEU A 203 2.19 4.94 -22.77
N ASP A 204 2.02 5.46 -23.98
CA ASP A 204 3.08 6.13 -24.75
C ASP A 204 3.64 7.39 -24.05
N ASP A 205 2.78 8.08 -23.29
CA ASP A 205 3.16 9.23 -22.47
C ASP A 205 3.92 8.84 -21.18
N GLY A 206 4.11 7.54 -20.95
CA GLY A 206 4.81 6.99 -19.79
C GLY A 206 3.93 6.78 -18.56
N ARG A 207 2.61 7.02 -18.63
CA ARG A 207 1.70 6.80 -17.51
C ARG A 207 1.52 5.31 -17.23
N PRO A 208 1.79 4.82 -16.00
CA PRO A 208 1.45 3.46 -15.60
C PRO A 208 -0.04 3.16 -15.66
N ILE A 209 -0.40 2.04 -16.28
CA ILE A 209 -1.78 1.54 -16.40
C ILE A 209 -1.95 0.13 -15.85
N VAL A 210 -0.85 -0.62 -15.67
CA VAL A 210 -0.87 -1.92 -15.00
C VAL A 210 0.27 -1.97 -14.00
N GLY A 211 0.00 -2.47 -12.80
CA GLY A 211 1.01 -2.62 -11.76
C GLY A 211 0.91 -3.97 -11.05
N ALA A 212 2.05 -4.46 -10.60
CA ALA A 212 2.19 -5.65 -9.77
C ALA A 212 2.55 -5.23 -8.34
N VAL A 213 1.93 -5.86 -7.35
CA VAL A 213 2.17 -5.60 -5.92
C VAL A 213 2.26 -6.92 -5.18
N ASN A 214 3.39 -7.20 -4.53
CA ASN A 214 3.56 -8.34 -3.64
C ASN A 214 3.69 -7.86 -2.20
N LEU A 215 2.79 -8.31 -1.33
CA LEU A 215 2.80 -8.02 0.10
C LEU A 215 3.08 -9.30 0.89
N ALA A 216 4.36 -9.62 1.08
CA ALA A 216 4.76 -10.81 1.84
C ALA A 216 4.13 -10.82 3.26
N PRO A 217 3.51 -11.95 3.69
CA PRO A 217 2.73 -12.02 4.92
C PRO A 217 3.49 -11.73 6.21
N ALA A 218 4.81 -11.99 6.27
CA ALA A 218 5.64 -11.71 7.44
C ALA A 218 5.50 -10.26 7.94
N ASN A 219 5.14 -9.32 7.05
CA ASN A 219 5.10 -7.89 7.33
C ASN A 219 3.68 -7.33 7.60
N LEU A 220 2.63 -8.16 7.61
CA LEU A 220 1.23 -7.70 7.56
C LEU A 220 0.48 -7.59 8.92
N PHE A 221 1.15 -7.69 10.07
CA PHE A 221 0.45 -7.98 11.34
C PHE A 221 -0.16 -6.81 12.11
N HIS A 222 -0.18 -5.59 11.58
CA HIS A 222 -0.86 -4.46 12.23
C HIS A 222 -1.67 -3.68 11.20
N GLY A 223 -3.00 -3.76 11.23
CA GLY A 223 -3.89 -3.27 10.14
C GLY A 223 -3.55 -1.87 9.60
N ARG A 224 -3.35 -0.87 10.47
CA ARG A 224 -2.95 0.49 10.04
C ARG A 224 -1.57 0.55 9.38
N LEU A 225 -0.61 -0.22 9.90
CA LEU A 225 0.72 -0.33 9.32
C LEU A 225 0.64 -1.03 7.96
N ALA A 226 -0.08 -2.14 7.87
CA ALA A 226 -0.29 -2.89 6.64
C ALA A 226 -0.91 -2.01 5.55
N THR A 227 -1.91 -1.19 5.88
CA THR A 227 -2.50 -0.24 4.91
C THR A 227 -1.47 0.79 4.43
N ARG A 228 -0.61 1.30 5.30
CA ARG A 228 0.44 2.26 4.91
C ARG A 228 1.52 1.61 4.05
N ILE A 229 1.92 0.37 4.37
CA ILE A 229 2.85 -0.42 3.56
C ILE A 229 2.23 -0.68 2.18
N ALA A 230 0.99 -1.17 2.12
CA ALA A 230 0.28 -1.38 0.86
C ALA A 230 0.15 -0.09 0.06
N ALA A 231 -0.17 1.04 0.70
CA ALA A 231 -0.22 2.33 0.02
C ALA A 231 1.16 2.76 -0.51
N HIS A 232 2.24 2.54 0.25
CA HIS A 232 3.60 2.79 -0.22
C HIS A 232 3.92 1.95 -1.47
N GLU A 233 3.62 0.65 -1.46
CA GLU A 233 3.86 -0.20 -2.62
C GLU A 233 2.98 0.16 -3.83
N ILE A 234 1.72 0.53 -3.61
CA ILE A 234 0.88 1.06 -4.70
C ILE A 234 1.51 2.31 -5.33
N ALA A 235 2.18 3.17 -4.54
CA ALA A 235 2.88 4.32 -5.08
C ALA A 235 4.01 3.90 -6.05
N HIS A 236 4.77 2.86 -5.72
CA HIS A 236 5.76 2.30 -6.64
C HIS A 236 5.13 1.78 -7.94
N ALA A 237 4.01 1.06 -7.86
CA ALA A 237 3.26 0.61 -9.04
C ALA A 237 2.70 1.78 -9.88
N LEU A 238 2.36 2.90 -9.24
CA LEU A 238 1.94 4.16 -9.87
C LEU A 238 3.10 4.95 -10.50
N GLY A 239 4.34 4.48 -10.40
CA GLY A 239 5.51 5.14 -10.96
C GLY A 239 6.14 6.19 -10.04
N PHE A 240 5.92 6.10 -8.72
CA PHE A 240 6.75 6.82 -7.75
C PHE A 240 7.94 5.94 -7.37
N SER A 241 9.11 6.18 -7.96
CA SER A 241 10.37 5.53 -7.54
C SER A 241 11.45 6.56 -7.26
N TYR A 242 12.46 6.17 -6.47
CA TYR A 242 13.56 7.07 -6.12
C TYR A 242 14.27 7.63 -7.35
N GLN A 243 14.41 6.83 -8.41
CA GLN A 243 15.04 7.25 -9.67
C GLN A 243 14.21 8.26 -10.48
N GLN A 244 12.90 8.36 -10.21
CA GLN A 244 11.98 9.27 -10.91
C GLN A 244 11.75 10.57 -10.13
N MET A 245 12.17 10.63 -8.87
CA MET A 245 12.06 11.80 -7.99
C MET A 245 13.42 12.45 -7.66
N ALA A 246 14.52 11.95 -8.23
CA ALA A 246 15.88 12.47 -8.06
C ALA A 246 16.26 13.47 -9.16
#